data_AF-A0A3E4PD31-F1
#
_entry.id   AF-A0A3E4PD31-F1
#
_cell.length_a   1.000
_cell.length_b   1.000
_cell.length_c   1.000
_cell.angle_alpha   90.00
_cell.angle_beta   90.00
_cell.angle_gamma   90.00
#
_symmetry.space_group_name_H-M   'P 1'
#
loop_
_entity.id
_entity.type
_entity.pdbx_description
1 polymer ?
#
loop_
_entity_poly.entity_id
_entity_poly.type
_entity_poly.pdbx_seq_one_letter_code
_entity_poly.pdbx_strand_id
1 'polypeptide(L)'
;MEIRQITEDKDNYLEMLLIADPQENMIRRYLDKSDMFVLEDAGEVLTIGVVEHMKNKRCELKNLVTAQEYRRQGYGTYMVNYLSEYYSVTCDVMYVGTGNNSNTLDFYKQCGFVNSHIVANFFVDHYEKPIYENGIQLTDMIYLKKNLDVVLDVKRVVDMAMHAGRILLKNGGEIFRVEETIKRICGRFHVNHVDIFSMSHGIFVSAENENGEAYTKVNHVPLSSSHLGIVAEVNELSREISAGRVKLEEAEERLKKIEKIPPKKRWFQCMAAGLASGTFALMLGSSVPEAVAAFFIGFLSYVWVLFAGKHNLSKIIVNIVGGVIMTVLALAFMHIPFLPILKLDGMMVGAIMPMIPGVAFVNAIRDIADTDFLSGLVRMIDALLVFVYIAIGVGVTLSIYNTMMGGILR
;
A
#
# COMPACT_ATOMS: atom_id res chain seq x y z
N MET A 1 -7.51 19.02 -1.17
CA MET A 1 -6.21 19.72 -1.29
C MET A 1 -5.57 19.38 -2.62
N GLU A 2 -5.37 20.38 -3.46
CA GLU A 2 -4.76 20.25 -4.79
C GLU A 2 -3.79 21.43 -5.00
N ILE A 3 -2.63 21.18 -5.62
CA ILE A 3 -1.76 22.26 -6.10
C ILE A 3 -1.98 22.43 -7.59
N ARG A 4 -2.26 23.66 -8.02
CA ARG A 4 -2.38 24.02 -9.44
C ARG A 4 -1.34 25.07 -9.81
N GLN A 5 -0.75 24.92 -10.99
CA GLN A 5 0.06 25.98 -11.60
C GLN A 5 -0.88 27.00 -12.24
N ILE A 6 -0.64 28.28 -11.95
CA ILE A 6 -1.41 29.40 -12.48
C ILE A 6 -0.58 30.06 -13.59
N THR A 7 -1.07 29.95 -14.82
CA THR A 7 -0.42 30.47 -16.02
C THR A 7 -0.97 31.82 -16.47
N GLU A 8 -2.24 32.11 -16.14
CA GLU A 8 -2.97 33.33 -16.52
C GLU A 8 -3.52 34.03 -15.26
N ASP A 9 -3.83 35.33 -15.37
CA ASP A 9 -4.44 36.15 -14.31
C ASP A 9 -3.76 36.05 -12.93
N LYS A 10 -2.42 36.00 -12.91
CA LYS A 10 -1.64 35.93 -11.65
C LYS A 10 -1.91 37.11 -10.72
N ASP A 11 -2.32 38.26 -11.27
CA ASP A 11 -2.70 39.45 -10.52
C ASP A 11 -3.89 39.22 -9.56
N ASN A 12 -4.74 38.21 -9.80
CA ASN A 12 -5.85 37.87 -8.89
C ASN A 12 -5.38 37.46 -7.48
N TYR A 13 -4.10 37.12 -7.34
CA TYR A 13 -3.50 36.66 -6.09
C TYR A 13 -2.61 37.72 -5.43
N LEU A 14 -2.59 38.95 -5.97
CA LEU A 14 -1.68 40.01 -5.53
C LEU A 14 -1.84 40.36 -4.05
N GLU A 15 -3.07 40.40 -3.54
CA GLU A 15 -3.34 40.68 -2.11
C GLU A 15 -2.61 39.71 -1.18
N MET A 16 -2.55 38.43 -1.56
CA MET A 16 -1.90 37.40 -0.77
C MET A 16 -0.37 37.47 -0.92
N LEU A 17 0.13 37.74 -2.13
CA LEU A 17 1.58 37.90 -2.38
C LEU A 17 2.17 39.09 -1.61
N LEU A 18 1.39 40.16 -1.42
CA LEU A 18 1.78 41.36 -0.66
C LEU A 18 2.04 41.09 0.83
N ILE A 19 1.55 39.97 1.36
CA ILE A 19 1.82 39.57 2.75
C ILE A 19 3.29 39.16 2.95
N ALA A 20 3.93 38.59 1.92
CA ALA A 20 5.31 38.14 1.97
C ALA A 20 6.30 39.16 1.35
N ASP A 21 5.87 39.90 0.34
CA ASP A 21 6.64 41.00 -0.26
C ASP A 21 5.79 42.29 -0.23
N PRO A 22 6.09 43.26 0.64
CA PRO A 22 5.19 44.39 0.91
C PRO A 22 5.10 45.42 -0.23
N GLN A 23 5.87 45.28 -1.31
CA GLN A 23 5.94 46.27 -2.38
C GLN A 23 5.51 45.66 -3.72
N GLU A 24 4.37 46.09 -4.25
CA GLU A 24 3.83 45.59 -5.52
C GLU A 24 4.82 45.67 -6.69
N ASN A 25 5.57 46.78 -6.80
CA ASN A 25 6.58 46.96 -7.84
C ASN A 25 7.70 45.90 -7.79
N MET A 26 7.98 45.31 -6.63
CA MET A 26 8.93 44.20 -6.49
C MET A 26 8.32 42.89 -6.98
N ILE A 27 7.08 42.60 -6.59
CA ILE A 27 6.34 41.43 -7.04
C ILE A 27 6.28 41.37 -8.57
N ARG A 28 5.92 42.48 -9.22
CA ARG A 28 5.80 42.57 -10.67
C ARG A 28 7.11 42.30 -11.41
N ARG A 29 8.29 42.47 -10.79
CA ARG A 29 9.59 42.19 -11.43
C ARG A 29 9.81 40.71 -11.69
N TYR A 30 9.30 39.85 -10.81
CA TYR A 30 9.51 38.41 -10.90
C TYR A 30 8.25 37.65 -11.35
N LEU A 31 7.03 38.14 -11.05
CA LEU A 31 5.79 37.37 -11.24
C LEU A 31 5.55 36.93 -12.70
N ASP A 32 5.84 37.81 -13.66
CA ASP A 32 5.67 37.52 -15.09
C ASP A 32 6.62 36.43 -15.60
N LYS A 33 7.82 36.35 -15.02
CA LYS A 33 8.90 35.44 -15.42
C LYS A 33 8.97 34.16 -14.59
N SER A 34 8.14 34.07 -13.56
CA SER A 34 8.13 32.98 -12.58
C SER A 34 6.91 32.10 -12.78
N ASP A 35 7.02 30.83 -12.43
CA ASP A 35 5.86 29.98 -12.27
C ASP A 35 5.20 30.27 -10.92
N MET A 36 3.87 30.30 -10.89
CA MET A 36 3.10 30.46 -9.67
C MET A 36 2.27 29.20 -9.41
N PHE A 37 2.33 28.70 -8.18
CA PHE A 37 1.59 27.54 -7.73
C PHE A 37 0.69 27.93 -6.57
N VAL A 38 -0.55 27.45 -6.62
CA VAL A 38 -1.58 27.71 -5.61
C VAL A 38 -2.04 26.39 -5.04
N LEU A 39 -1.94 26.25 -3.73
CA LEU A 39 -2.52 25.16 -2.96
C LEU A 39 -3.93 25.55 -2.53
N GLU A 40 -4.93 24.79 -2.98
CA GLU A 40 -6.33 25.01 -2.67
C GLU A 40 -6.96 23.83 -1.95
N ASP A 41 -7.93 24.09 -1.07
CA ASP A 41 -8.80 23.07 -0.49
C ASP A 41 -10.25 23.55 -0.47
N ALA A 42 -11.17 22.73 -1.00
CA ALA A 42 -12.59 23.08 -1.13
C ALA A 42 -12.89 24.46 -1.78
N GLY A 43 -12.00 24.95 -2.65
CA GLY A 43 -12.12 26.25 -3.32
C GLY A 43 -11.46 27.42 -2.58
N GLU A 44 -10.87 27.19 -1.41
CA GLU A 44 -10.13 28.22 -0.66
C GLU A 44 -8.63 28.13 -0.92
N VAL A 45 -7.99 29.29 -1.11
CA VAL A 45 -6.54 29.39 -1.34
C VAL A 45 -5.79 29.33 -0.01
N LEU A 46 -5.03 28.26 0.19
CA LEU A 46 -4.28 28.01 1.43
C LEU A 46 -2.86 28.57 1.40
N THR A 47 -2.13 28.31 0.31
CA THR A 47 -0.71 28.70 0.18
C THR A 47 -0.34 28.98 -1.27
N ILE A 48 0.48 30.00 -1.48
CA ILE A 48 1.01 30.36 -2.80
C ILE A 48 2.53 30.25 -2.76
N GLY A 49 3.11 29.66 -3.80
CA GLY A 49 4.54 29.62 -4.04
C GLY A 49 4.86 30.18 -5.43
N VAL A 50 5.85 31.06 -5.53
CA VAL A 50 6.32 31.63 -6.79
C VAL A 50 7.79 31.29 -6.98
N VAL A 51 8.12 30.61 -8.08
CA VAL A 51 9.48 30.13 -8.37
C VAL A 51 9.96 30.71 -9.68
N GLU A 52 11.12 31.37 -9.64
CA GLU A 52 11.79 31.90 -10.82
C GLU A 52 12.88 30.92 -11.28
N HIS A 53 12.88 30.58 -12.58
CA HIS A 53 13.98 29.84 -13.17
C HIS A 53 15.22 30.73 -13.33
N MET A 54 16.36 30.20 -12.93
CA MET A 54 17.67 30.83 -13.08
C MET A 54 18.53 30.07 -14.10
N LYS A 55 19.65 30.69 -14.49
CA LYS A 55 20.66 30.03 -15.34
C LYS A 55 21.35 28.89 -14.58
N ASN A 56 21.95 27.96 -15.34
CA ASN A 56 22.76 26.84 -14.84
C ASN A 56 21.97 25.87 -13.94
N LYS A 57 20.76 25.46 -14.38
CA LYS A 57 19.91 24.49 -13.67
C LYS A 57 19.64 24.90 -12.22
N ARG A 58 19.25 26.15 -12.00
CA ARG A 58 18.94 26.68 -10.67
C ARG A 58 17.56 27.31 -10.70
N CYS A 59 16.88 27.29 -9.57
CA CYS A 59 15.65 28.06 -9.39
C CYS A 59 15.67 28.78 -8.04
N GLU A 60 14.83 29.81 -7.91
CA GLU A 60 14.69 30.57 -6.67
C GLU A 60 13.22 30.67 -6.28
N LEU A 61 12.91 30.26 -5.06
CA LEU A 61 11.60 30.51 -4.44
C LEU A 61 11.53 31.99 -4.05
N LYS A 62 10.91 32.80 -4.91
CA LYS A 62 10.80 34.26 -4.76
C LYS A 62 9.77 34.67 -3.73
N ASN A 63 8.66 33.95 -3.67
CA ASN A 63 7.58 34.26 -2.74
C ASN A 63 6.95 32.96 -2.24
N LEU A 64 6.69 32.89 -0.93
CA LEU A 64 5.97 31.80 -0.30
C LEU A 64 5.09 32.40 0.80
N VAL A 65 3.78 32.22 0.66
CA VAL A 65 2.80 32.75 1.61
C VAL A 65 1.73 31.73 1.92
N THR A 66 1.46 31.52 3.21
CA THR A 66 0.29 30.78 3.71
C THR A 66 -0.67 31.78 4.36
N ALA A 67 -1.97 31.67 4.03
CA ALA A 67 -3.01 32.54 4.57
C ALA A 67 -3.01 32.49 6.11
N GLN A 68 -3.36 33.60 6.76
CA GLN A 68 -3.09 33.80 8.19
C GLN A 68 -3.80 32.76 9.07
N GLU A 69 -5.05 32.44 8.75
CA GLU A 69 -5.88 31.41 9.37
C GLU A 69 -5.34 29.98 9.22
N TYR A 70 -4.50 29.73 8.21
CA TYR A 70 -3.96 28.42 7.85
C TYR A 70 -2.48 28.22 8.23
N ARG A 71 -1.87 29.20 8.90
CA ARG A 71 -0.47 29.10 9.33
C ARG A 71 -0.27 28.04 10.42
N ARG A 72 0.93 27.47 10.47
CA ARG A 72 1.37 26.42 11.42
C ARG A 72 0.60 25.09 11.31
N GLN A 73 -0.13 24.87 10.22
CA GLN A 73 -0.81 23.61 9.92
C GLN A 73 -0.05 22.73 8.91
N GLY A 74 1.13 23.17 8.47
CA GLY A 74 2.02 22.41 7.57
C GLY A 74 1.89 22.72 6.08
N TYR A 75 0.97 23.60 5.66
CA TYR A 75 0.76 23.93 4.25
C TYR A 75 1.96 24.58 3.56
N GLY A 76 2.69 25.47 4.25
CA GLY A 76 3.94 26.02 3.72
C GLY A 76 5.00 24.93 3.47
N THR A 77 5.16 24.00 4.40
CA THR A 77 6.07 22.84 4.25
C THR A 77 5.62 21.92 3.11
N TYR A 78 4.30 21.73 2.94
CA TYR A 78 3.74 20.97 1.83
C TYR A 78 4.09 21.61 0.48
N MET A 79 3.86 22.92 0.34
CA MET A 79 4.20 23.67 -0.87
C MET A 79 5.71 23.60 -1.18
N VAL A 80 6.57 23.83 -0.19
CA VAL A 80 8.04 23.78 -0.40
C VAL A 80 8.50 22.39 -0.84
N ASN A 81 7.94 21.32 -0.27
CA ASN A 81 8.29 19.96 -0.69
C ASN A 81 7.81 19.66 -2.09
N TYR A 82 6.57 20.04 -2.43
CA TYR A 82 6.04 19.91 -3.79
C TYR A 82 6.93 20.64 -4.80
N LEU A 83 7.29 21.90 -4.54
CA LEU A 83 8.16 22.66 -5.43
C LEU A 83 9.57 22.05 -5.51
N SER A 84 10.12 21.55 -4.41
CA SER A 84 11.41 20.86 -4.44
C SER A 84 11.37 19.61 -5.35
N GLU A 85 10.28 18.86 -5.32
CA GLU A 85 10.04 17.67 -6.17
C GLU A 85 9.79 18.08 -7.62
N TYR A 86 8.97 19.11 -7.86
CA TYR A 86 8.64 19.59 -9.20
C TYR A 86 9.89 20.12 -9.94
N TYR A 87 10.73 20.89 -9.25
CA TYR A 87 11.92 21.48 -9.86
C TYR A 87 13.15 20.55 -9.86
N SER A 88 13.15 19.41 -9.17
CA SER A 88 14.30 18.48 -9.19
C SER A 88 14.56 17.87 -10.56
N VAL A 89 13.56 17.88 -11.44
CA VAL A 89 13.66 17.42 -12.83
C VAL A 89 14.53 18.35 -13.68
N THR A 90 14.46 19.66 -13.44
CA THR A 90 15.07 20.68 -14.32
C THR A 90 16.20 21.47 -13.65
N CYS A 91 16.26 21.45 -12.33
CA CYS A 91 17.19 22.22 -11.53
C CYS A 91 17.93 21.32 -10.54
N ASP A 92 19.23 21.59 -10.35
CA ASP A 92 20.09 20.88 -9.41
C ASP A 92 20.00 21.53 -8.01
N VAL A 93 19.65 22.82 -7.94
CA VAL A 93 19.61 23.61 -6.70
C VAL A 93 18.45 24.60 -6.69
N MET A 94 17.70 24.62 -5.59
CA MET A 94 16.72 25.66 -5.26
C MET A 94 17.29 26.64 -4.22
N TYR A 95 17.14 27.93 -4.48
CA TYR A 95 17.48 29.00 -3.54
C TYR A 95 16.23 29.60 -2.91
N VAL A 96 16.40 30.21 -1.73
CA VAL A 96 15.39 31.07 -1.13
C VAL A 96 16.07 32.23 -0.41
N GLY A 97 15.60 33.44 -0.64
CA GLY A 97 16.02 34.65 0.06
C GLY A 97 15.04 34.98 1.18
N THR A 98 15.53 35.26 2.39
CA THR A 98 14.69 35.76 3.48
C THR A 98 15.42 36.78 4.35
N GLY A 99 14.65 37.56 5.11
CA GLY A 99 15.19 38.44 6.15
C GLY A 99 15.81 37.66 7.32
N ASN A 100 16.44 38.38 8.26
CA ASN A 100 17.16 37.77 9.38
C ASN A 100 16.24 37.33 10.54
N ASN A 101 15.13 36.66 10.23
CA ASN A 101 14.18 36.15 11.23
C ASN A 101 14.44 34.66 11.52
N SER A 102 14.77 34.36 12.78
CA SER A 102 14.95 32.99 13.29
C SER A 102 13.81 32.03 12.91
N ASN A 103 12.54 32.44 13.01
CA ASN A 103 11.40 31.58 12.70
C ASN A 103 11.36 31.17 11.22
N THR A 104 11.63 32.11 10.31
CA THR A 104 11.62 31.88 8.87
C THR A 104 12.83 31.06 8.44
N LEU A 105 14.00 31.36 9.01
CA LEU A 105 15.23 30.59 8.78
C LEU A 105 15.06 29.13 9.25
N ASP A 106 14.47 28.92 10.43
CA ASP A 106 14.26 27.58 10.98
C ASP A 106 13.21 26.80 10.18
N PHE A 107 12.16 27.47 9.68
CA PHE A 107 11.21 26.87 8.74
C PHE A 107 11.91 26.33 7.48
N TYR A 108 12.76 27.13 6.83
CA TYR A 108 13.47 26.68 5.62
C TYR A 108 14.49 25.58 5.92
N LYS A 109 15.18 25.65 7.05
CA LYS A 109 16.08 24.56 7.50
C LYS A 109 15.32 23.26 7.74
N GLN A 110 14.13 23.31 8.35
CA GLN A 110 13.26 22.13 8.50
C GLN A 110 12.81 21.55 7.15
N CYS A 111 12.66 22.41 6.13
CA CYS A 111 12.40 21.99 4.75
C CYS A 111 13.64 21.49 3.99
N GLY A 112 14.81 21.39 4.65
CA GLY A 112 16.05 20.84 4.09
C GLY A 112 16.96 21.87 3.41
N PHE A 113 16.71 23.16 3.57
CA PHE A 113 17.62 24.20 3.09
C PHE A 113 18.81 24.39 4.05
N VAL A 114 19.97 24.70 3.50
CA VAL A 114 21.19 25.03 4.23
C VAL A 114 21.66 26.44 3.88
N ASN A 115 22.40 27.09 4.79
CA ASN A 115 22.94 28.43 4.55
C ASN A 115 23.79 28.46 3.27
N SER A 116 23.64 29.53 2.48
CA SER A 116 24.33 29.71 1.21
C SER A 116 25.25 30.94 1.24
N HIS A 117 24.67 32.14 1.19
CA HIS A 117 25.41 33.41 1.21
C HIS A 117 24.49 34.53 1.72
N ILE A 118 25.04 35.72 1.93
CA ILE A 118 24.30 36.91 2.37
C ILE A 118 24.52 38.02 1.33
N VAL A 119 23.45 38.73 0.98
CA VAL A 119 23.51 39.93 0.13
C VAL A 119 23.31 41.14 1.03
N ALA A 120 24.40 41.89 1.25
CA ALA A 120 24.38 43.08 2.08
C ALA A 120 23.53 44.20 1.46
N ASN A 121 22.84 44.98 2.29
CA ASN A 121 22.00 46.12 1.91
C ASN A 121 20.84 45.83 0.94
N PHE A 122 20.51 44.57 0.68
CA PHE A 122 19.46 44.18 -0.25
C PHE A 122 18.13 44.92 0.01
N PHE A 123 17.67 44.96 1.26
CA PHE A 123 16.39 45.58 1.60
C PHE A 123 16.42 47.10 1.49
N VAL A 124 17.57 47.72 1.78
CA VAL A 124 17.77 49.17 1.67
C VAL A 124 17.82 49.61 0.20
N ASP A 125 18.41 48.79 -0.66
CA ASP A 125 18.63 49.12 -2.06
C ASP A 125 17.38 48.86 -2.94
N HIS A 126 16.49 47.97 -2.51
CA HIS A 126 15.36 47.48 -3.35
C HIS A 126 13.97 47.93 -2.88
N TYR A 127 13.81 48.39 -1.63
CA TYR A 127 12.53 48.80 -1.07
C TYR A 127 12.49 50.30 -0.76
N GLU A 128 11.39 50.96 -1.10
CA GLU A 128 11.22 52.41 -0.91
C GLU A 128 11.08 52.79 0.57
N LYS A 129 10.50 51.89 1.37
CA LYS A 129 10.28 52.09 2.81
C LYS A 129 11.14 51.11 3.61
N PRO A 130 11.80 51.56 4.69
CA PRO A 130 12.52 50.67 5.59
C PRO A 130 11.60 49.59 6.16
N ILE A 131 12.01 48.33 6.03
CA ILE A 131 11.29 47.19 6.58
C ILE A 131 11.81 46.90 7.98
N TYR A 132 10.90 46.81 8.95
CA TYR A 132 11.22 46.49 10.33
C TYR A 132 10.58 45.16 10.72
N GLU A 133 11.34 44.33 11.43
CA GLU A 133 10.86 43.08 11.98
C GLU A 133 11.34 42.96 13.43
N ASN A 134 10.41 42.77 14.38
CA ASN A 134 10.67 42.83 15.83
C ASN A 134 11.42 44.10 16.28
N GLY A 135 11.19 45.24 15.60
CA GLY A 135 11.82 46.52 15.90
C GLY A 135 13.24 46.69 15.34
N ILE A 136 13.79 45.70 14.65
CA ILE A 136 15.10 45.77 13.99
C ILE A 136 14.87 46.03 12.50
N GLN A 137 15.60 46.99 11.92
CA GLN A 137 15.55 47.24 10.49
C GLN A 137 16.23 46.08 9.74
N LEU A 138 15.53 45.51 8.77
CA LEU A 138 16.12 44.54 7.84
C LEU A 138 16.98 45.29 6.83
N THR A 139 18.27 44.97 6.78
CA THR A 139 19.22 45.54 5.80
C THR A 139 19.65 44.49 4.79
N ASP A 140 20.03 43.30 5.26
CA ASP A 140 20.65 42.25 4.46
C ASP A 140 19.68 41.11 4.15
N MET A 141 19.83 40.49 2.99
CA MET A 141 19.08 39.29 2.59
C MET A 141 19.93 38.04 2.82
N ILE A 142 19.41 37.08 3.58
CA ILE A 142 20.05 35.79 3.84
C ILE A 142 19.54 34.78 2.82
N TYR A 143 20.45 34.22 2.03
CA TYR A 143 20.14 33.15 1.10
C TYR A 143 20.41 31.78 1.71
N LEU A 144 19.42 30.89 1.59
CA LEU A 144 19.58 29.45 1.78
C LEU A 144 19.51 28.73 0.45
N LYS A 145 20.07 27.52 0.39
CA LYS A 145 20.04 26.64 -0.78
C LYS A 145 19.64 25.22 -0.40
N LYS A 146 19.00 24.52 -1.32
CA LYS A 146 18.67 23.09 -1.20
C LYS A 146 19.11 22.41 -2.49
N ASN A 147 19.97 21.40 -2.38
CA ASN A 147 20.31 20.55 -3.52
C ASN A 147 19.09 19.68 -3.85
N LEU A 148 18.66 19.71 -5.10
CA LEU A 148 17.50 18.98 -5.62
C LEU A 148 17.88 17.61 -6.18
N ASP A 149 19.16 17.40 -6.54
CA ASP A 149 19.74 16.12 -7.01
C ASP A 149 19.50 14.91 -6.07
N VAL A 150 19.06 15.17 -4.84
CA VAL A 150 18.84 14.13 -3.81
C VAL A 150 17.41 13.54 -3.87
N VAL A 151 16.49 14.06 -4.68
CA VAL A 151 15.06 13.75 -4.52
C VAL A 151 14.42 13.14 -5.77
N LEU A 152 14.82 11.89 -6.06
CA LEU A 152 14.01 10.74 -6.54
C LEU A 152 14.92 9.72 -7.23
N ASP A 153 15.47 8.79 -6.45
CA ASP A 153 16.12 7.61 -7.03
C ASP A 153 15.02 6.72 -7.64
N VAL A 154 14.88 6.71 -8.96
CA VAL A 154 13.93 5.87 -9.71
C VAL A 154 14.03 4.43 -9.21
N LYS A 155 15.24 3.95 -8.95
CA LYS A 155 15.48 2.63 -8.37
C LYS A 155 14.79 2.47 -7.02
N ARG A 156 14.86 3.46 -6.13
CA ARG A 156 14.24 3.40 -4.80
C ARG A 156 12.72 3.40 -4.86
N VAL A 157 12.13 4.18 -5.76
CA VAL A 157 10.67 4.16 -6.01
C VAL A 157 10.24 2.80 -6.54
N VAL A 158 10.93 2.29 -7.56
CA VAL A 158 10.66 0.97 -8.14
C VAL A 158 10.84 -0.12 -7.09
N ASP A 159 11.86 -0.03 -6.24
CA ASP A 159 12.12 -0.97 -5.16
C ASP A 159 10.98 -1.02 -4.15
N MET A 160 10.47 0.14 -3.73
CA MET A 160 9.33 0.23 -2.82
C MET A 160 8.03 -0.27 -3.50
N ALA A 161 7.75 0.15 -4.73
CA ALA A 161 6.58 -0.31 -5.49
C ALA A 161 6.60 -1.83 -5.68
N MET A 162 7.77 -2.38 -6.04
CA MET A 162 8.02 -3.82 -6.14
C MET A 162 7.88 -4.55 -4.81
N HIS A 163 8.25 -3.92 -3.69
CA HIS A 163 8.04 -4.50 -2.36
C HIS A 163 6.54 -4.61 -2.04
N ALA A 164 5.76 -3.55 -2.30
CA ALA A 164 4.31 -3.57 -2.16
C ALA A 164 3.65 -4.66 -3.04
N GLY A 165 4.01 -4.70 -4.32
CA GLY A 165 3.53 -5.71 -5.25
C GLY A 165 3.89 -7.14 -4.83
N ARG A 166 5.12 -7.36 -4.35
CA ARG A 166 5.56 -8.65 -3.80
C ARG A 166 4.74 -9.06 -2.58
N ILE A 167 4.46 -8.14 -1.65
CA ILE A 167 3.64 -8.43 -0.47
C ILE A 167 2.22 -8.82 -0.90
N LEU A 168 1.61 -8.09 -1.84
CA LEU A 168 0.28 -8.42 -2.37
C LEU A 168 0.26 -9.82 -2.96
N LEU A 169 1.14 -10.10 -3.93
CA LEU A 169 1.16 -11.38 -4.65
C LEU A 169 1.42 -12.56 -3.70
N LYS A 170 2.40 -12.41 -2.78
CA LYS A 170 2.71 -13.45 -1.76
C LYS A 170 1.50 -13.79 -0.91
N ASN A 171 0.68 -12.81 -0.56
CA ASN A 171 -0.47 -12.97 0.35
C ASN A 171 -1.80 -13.22 -0.40
N GLY A 172 -1.75 -13.63 -1.67
CA GLY A 172 -2.93 -14.01 -2.45
C GLY A 172 -3.64 -12.83 -3.11
N GLY A 173 -2.97 -11.69 -3.28
CA GLY A 173 -3.43 -10.59 -4.11
C GLY A 173 -3.54 -11.00 -5.58
N GLU A 174 -4.52 -10.41 -6.26
CA GLU A 174 -4.79 -10.63 -7.67
C GLU A 174 -3.70 -9.96 -8.52
N ILE A 175 -3.32 -10.59 -9.64
CA ILE A 175 -2.19 -10.15 -10.46
C ILE A 175 -2.44 -8.73 -11.00
N PHE A 176 -3.62 -8.45 -11.54
CA PHE A 176 -3.95 -7.11 -12.02
C PHE A 176 -3.85 -6.04 -10.92
N ARG A 177 -4.18 -6.37 -9.66
CA ARG A 177 -4.06 -5.43 -8.51
C ARG A 177 -2.61 -5.19 -8.12
N VAL A 178 -1.75 -6.18 -8.29
CA VAL A 178 -0.30 -6.04 -8.10
C VAL A 178 0.25 -5.03 -9.11
N GLU A 179 -0.09 -5.20 -10.39
CA GLU A 179 0.34 -4.31 -11.46
C GLU A 179 -0.21 -2.89 -11.29
N GLU A 180 -1.50 -2.75 -11.00
CA GLU A 180 -2.13 -1.47 -10.70
C GLU A 180 -1.45 -0.77 -9.52
N THR A 181 -1.19 -1.49 -8.43
CA THR A 181 -0.51 -0.96 -7.25
C THR A 181 0.88 -0.42 -7.58
N ILE A 182 1.67 -1.17 -8.34
CA ILE A 182 3.02 -0.74 -8.74
C ILE A 182 2.93 0.51 -9.63
N LYS A 183 2.09 0.50 -10.67
CA LYS A 183 1.90 1.66 -11.56
C LYS A 183 1.48 2.91 -10.78
N ARG A 184 0.54 2.74 -9.86
CA ARG A 184 -0.04 3.84 -9.08
C ARG A 184 0.95 4.45 -8.08
N ILE A 185 1.84 3.63 -7.51
CA ILE A 185 2.93 4.09 -6.67
C ILE A 185 3.98 4.82 -7.51
N CYS A 186 4.43 4.22 -8.61
CA CYS A 186 5.42 4.82 -9.50
C CYS A 186 4.96 6.17 -10.07
N GLY A 187 3.71 6.26 -10.55
CA GLY A 187 3.15 7.48 -11.12
C GLY A 187 3.06 8.64 -10.12
N ARG A 188 2.84 8.37 -8.82
CA ARG A 188 2.89 9.43 -7.80
C ARG A 188 4.26 10.08 -7.71
N PHE A 189 5.31 9.28 -7.87
CA PHE A 189 6.70 9.73 -7.79
C PHE A 189 7.28 10.09 -9.15
N HIS A 190 6.41 10.41 -10.12
CA HIS A 190 6.77 10.85 -11.48
C HIS A 190 7.55 9.81 -12.30
N VAL A 191 7.52 8.53 -11.92
CA VAL A 191 8.07 7.42 -12.71
C VAL A 191 6.97 6.92 -13.65
N ASN A 192 6.83 7.56 -14.81
CA ASN A 192 5.72 7.33 -15.72
C ASN A 192 5.97 6.24 -16.77
N HIS A 193 7.23 5.97 -17.10
CA HIS A 193 7.61 4.93 -18.06
C HIS A 193 7.91 3.63 -17.30
N VAL A 194 6.86 2.86 -17.00
CA VAL A 194 6.97 1.60 -16.26
C VAL A 194 6.25 0.47 -17.00
N ASP A 195 7.03 -0.50 -17.45
CA ASP A 195 6.55 -1.76 -17.98
C ASP A 195 6.59 -2.84 -16.90
N ILE A 196 5.48 -3.55 -16.75
CA ILE A 196 5.29 -4.56 -15.71
C ILE A 196 4.84 -5.84 -16.37
N PHE A 197 5.47 -6.94 -15.97
CA PHE A 197 5.04 -8.29 -16.30
C PHE A 197 4.99 -9.10 -15.01
N SER A 198 3.80 -9.57 -14.63
CA SER A 198 3.59 -10.32 -13.40
C SER A 198 3.09 -11.74 -13.68
N MET A 199 3.58 -12.70 -12.90
CA MET A 199 3.14 -14.10 -12.89
C MET A 199 2.91 -14.54 -11.45
N SER A 200 2.25 -15.68 -11.24
CA SER A 200 2.01 -16.23 -9.89
C SER A 200 3.26 -16.43 -9.01
N HIS A 201 4.46 -16.49 -9.59
CA HIS A 201 5.73 -16.72 -8.90
C HIS A 201 6.78 -15.62 -9.08
N GLY A 202 6.45 -14.55 -9.80
CA GLY A 202 7.46 -13.56 -10.16
C GLY A 202 6.84 -12.24 -10.62
N ILE A 203 7.52 -11.16 -10.30
CA ILE A 203 7.18 -9.82 -10.78
C ILE A 203 8.43 -9.28 -11.47
N PHE A 204 8.25 -8.77 -12.68
CA PHE A 204 9.27 -8.15 -13.51
C PHE A 204 8.83 -6.71 -13.76
N VAL A 205 9.68 -5.76 -13.40
CA VAL A 205 9.43 -4.34 -13.64
C VAL A 205 10.62 -3.76 -14.36
N SER A 206 10.37 -3.04 -15.44
CA SER A 206 11.33 -2.18 -16.10
C SER A 206 10.81 -0.75 -16.03
N ALA A 207 11.61 0.16 -15.50
CA ALA A 207 11.28 1.58 -15.45
C ALA A 207 12.37 2.39 -16.14
N GLU A 208 11.99 3.36 -16.95
CA GLU A 208 12.94 4.26 -17.62
C GLU A 208 12.99 5.60 -16.90
N ASN A 209 14.20 6.12 -16.69
CA ASN A 209 14.40 7.50 -16.25
C ASN A 209 14.36 8.44 -17.47
N GLU A 210 14.19 9.75 -17.25
CA GLU A 210 14.14 10.76 -18.31
C GLU A 210 15.41 10.81 -19.19
N ASN A 211 16.54 10.33 -18.66
CA ASN A 211 17.80 10.20 -19.40
C ASN A 211 17.85 8.99 -20.34
N GLY A 212 16.78 8.20 -20.44
CA GLY A 212 16.72 6.95 -21.22
C GLY A 212 17.43 5.76 -20.57
N GLU A 213 17.86 5.89 -19.31
CA GLU A 213 18.43 4.78 -18.55
C GLU A 213 17.30 3.89 -18.00
N ALA A 214 17.29 2.63 -18.42
CA ALA A 214 16.33 1.64 -17.95
C ALA A 214 16.83 0.94 -16.68
N TYR A 215 16.02 0.96 -15.63
CA TYR A 215 16.17 0.17 -14.42
C TYR A 215 15.21 -1.02 -14.43
N THR A 216 15.74 -2.23 -14.54
CA THR A 216 14.96 -3.46 -14.51
C THR A 216 15.20 -4.23 -13.20
N LYS A 217 14.11 -4.66 -12.56
CA LYS A 217 14.15 -5.48 -11.36
C LYS A 217 13.25 -6.70 -11.49
N VAL A 218 13.75 -7.82 -10.97
CA VAL A 218 13.02 -9.08 -10.91
C VAL A 218 12.90 -9.52 -9.46
N ASN A 219 11.67 -9.80 -9.02
CA ASN A 219 11.39 -10.37 -7.70
C ASN A 219 10.75 -11.74 -7.86
N HIS A 220 11.42 -12.77 -7.32
CA HIS A 220 10.78 -14.07 -7.09
C HIS A 220 9.82 -13.99 -5.92
N VAL A 221 8.61 -14.56 -6.10
CA VAL A 221 7.55 -14.60 -5.11
C VAL A 221 7.21 -16.06 -4.81
N PRO A 222 7.53 -16.58 -3.62
CA PRO A 222 7.14 -17.94 -3.27
C PRO A 222 5.63 -18.03 -3.07
N LEU A 223 5.02 -19.12 -3.50
CA LEU A 223 3.62 -19.44 -3.18
C LEU A 223 3.47 -19.56 -1.65
N SER A 224 2.51 -18.82 -1.10
CA SER A 224 2.17 -18.90 0.32
C SER A 224 0.67 -18.79 0.53
N SER A 225 0.21 -19.07 1.75
CA SER A 225 -1.20 -18.96 2.10
C SER A 225 -1.68 -17.52 2.05
N SER A 226 -2.92 -17.29 1.60
CA SER A 226 -3.49 -15.95 1.51
C SER A 226 -3.65 -15.29 2.89
N HIS A 227 -3.35 -13.99 2.98
CA HIS A 227 -3.60 -13.18 4.18
C HIS A 227 -4.31 -11.89 3.80
N LEU A 228 -5.64 -11.96 3.70
CA LEU A 228 -6.47 -10.84 3.21
C LEU A 228 -6.31 -9.55 4.02
N GLY A 229 -5.99 -9.63 5.31
CA GLY A 229 -5.67 -8.45 6.12
C GLY A 229 -4.43 -7.71 5.63
N ILE A 230 -3.39 -8.42 5.20
CA ILE A 230 -2.17 -7.79 4.66
C ILE A 230 -2.48 -7.18 3.30
N VAL A 231 -3.26 -7.89 2.48
CA VAL A 231 -3.72 -7.38 1.18
C VAL A 231 -4.50 -6.07 1.37
N ALA A 232 -5.42 -6.00 2.32
CA ALA A 232 -6.19 -4.78 2.61
C ALA A 232 -5.27 -3.62 3.04
N GLU A 233 -4.35 -3.84 3.97
CA GLU A 233 -3.41 -2.81 4.45
C GLU A 233 -2.50 -2.28 3.34
N VAL A 234 -1.95 -3.13 2.46
CA VAL A 234 -1.13 -2.67 1.33
C VAL A 234 -1.97 -1.85 0.34
N ASN A 235 -3.21 -2.25 0.08
CA ASN A 235 -4.10 -1.50 -0.81
C ASN A 235 -4.43 -0.11 -0.28
N GLU A 236 -4.71 -0.01 1.03
CA GLU A 236 -4.99 1.27 1.68
C GLU A 236 -3.73 2.15 1.72
N LEU A 237 -2.58 1.58 2.07
CA LEU A 237 -1.31 2.30 2.01
C LEU A 237 -1.02 2.82 0.60
N SER A 238 -1.22 2.00 -0.43
CA SER A 238 -1.02 2.43 -1.81
C SER A 238 -2.01 3.53 -2.21
N ARG A 239 -3.25 3.56 -1.68
CA ARG A 239 -4.19 4.69 -1.87
C ARG A 239 -3.66 5.96 -1.20
N GLU A 240 -3.15 5.85 0.02
CA GLU A 240 -2.58 6.99 0.74
C GLU A 240 -1.33 7.56 0.07
N ILE A 241 -0.44 6.69 -0.43
CA ILE A 241 0.74 7.09 -1.21
C ILE A 241 0.30 7.86 -2.44
N SER A 242 -0.62 7.30 -3.23
CA SER A 242 -1.08 7.93 -4.47
C SER A 242 -1.85 9.23 -4.23
N ALA A 243 -2.52 9.37 -3.09
CA ALA A 243 -3.12 10.62 -2.64
C ALA A 243 -2.11 11.64 -2.08
N GLY A 244 -0.81 11.31 -2.04
CA GLY A 244 0.26 12.17 -1.53
C GLY A 244 0.25 12.36 -0.01
N ARG A 245 -0.43 11.48 0.73
CA ARG A 245 -0.54 11.54 2.20
C ARG A 245 0.66 10.92 2.93
N VAL A 246 1.49 10.14 2.23
CA VAL A 246 2.59 9.37 2.80
C VAL A 246 3.86 9.59 1.98
N LYS A 247 4.98 9.86 2.66
CA LYS A 247 6.31 10.03 2.04
C LYS A 247 6.96 8.68 1.72
N LEU A 248 7.97 8.67 0.85
CA LEU A 248 8.71 7.47 0.44
C LEU A 248 9.27 6.68 1.64
N GLU A 249 9.99 7.36 2.54
CA GLU A 249 10.58 6.74 3.75
C GLU A 249 9.52 6.11 4.65
N GLU A 250 8.41 6.82 4.85
CA GLU A 250 7.31 6.38 5.69
C GLU A 250 6.59 5.17 5.08
N ALA A 251 6.39 5.17 3.76
CA ALA A 251 5.82 4.07 3.03
C ALA A 251 6.69 2.80 3.14
N GLU A 252 8.01 2.91 2.97
CA GLU A 252 8.95 1.81 3.16
C GLU A 252 8.87 1.22 4.58
N GLU A 253 8.75 2.06 5.61
CA GLU A 253 8.62 1.61 6.99
C GLU A 253 7.26 0.92 7.25
N ARG A 254 6.17 1.51 6.74
CA ARG A 254 4.83 0.92 6.86
C ARG A 254 4.74 -0.43 6.14
N LEU A 255 5.31 -0.58 4.94
CA LEU A 255 5.37 -1.87 4.24
C LEU A 255 6.09 -2.94 5.07
N LYS A 256 7.21 -2.59 5.73
CA LYS A 256 7.92 -3.49 6.66
C LYS A 256 7.08 -3.89 7.88
N LYS A 257 6.22 -2.99 8.37
CA LYS A 257 5.28 -3.28 9.47
C LYS A 257 4.14 -4.18 9.00
N ILE A 258 3.57 -3.90 7.83
CA ILE A 258 2.48 -4.67 7.21
C ILE A 258 2.90 -6.12 6.96
N GLU A 259 4.12 -6.35 6.43
CA GLU A 259 4.63 -7.71 6.19
C GLU A 259 4.79 -8.54 7.48
N LYS A 260 4.89 -7.88 8.64
CA LYS A 260 5.01 -8.51 9.96
C LYS A 260 3.68 -8.68 10.70
N ILE A 261 2.54 -8.35 10.09
CA ILE A 261 1.23 -8.53 10.72
C ILE A 261 1.05 -10.02 11.05
N PRO A 262 0.89 -10.38 12.35
CA PRO A 262 0.74 -11.76 12.73
C PRO A 262 -0.68 -12.26 12.37
N PRO A 263 -0.83 -13.57 12.11
CA PRO A 263 -2.15 -14.16 11.99
C PRO A 263 -2.95 -13.97 13.29
N LYS A 264 -4.28 -14.04 13.18
CA LYS A 264 -5.18 -13.91 14.35
C LYS A 264 -4.89 -15.01 15.38
N LYS A 265 -5.31 -14.79 16.64
CA LYS A 265 -5.09 -15.75 17.74
C LYS A 265 -5.63 -17.14 17.37
N ARG A 266 -4.87 -18.20 17.69
CA ARG A 266 -5.19 -19.58 17.29
C ARG A 266 -6.60 -20.04 17.69
N TRP A 267 -7.02 -19.75 18.92
CA TRP A 267 -8.35 -20.12 19.41
C TRP A 267 -9.47 -19.47 18.58
N PHE A 268 -9.26 -18.23 18.11
CA PHE A 268 -10.24 -17.52 17.30
C PHE A 268 -10.35 -18.14 15.91
N GLN A 269 -9.22 -18.58 15.34
CA GLN A 269 -9.24 -19.28 14.05
C GLN A 269 -9.97 -20.63 14.15
N CYS A 270 -9.74 -21.42 15.20
CA CYS A 270 -10.48 -22.66 15.44
C CYS A 270 -11.99 -22.41 15.62
N MET A 271 -12.35 -21.38 16.40
CA MET A 271 -13.75 -21.00 16.61
C MET A 271 -14.42 -20.57 15.30
N ALA A 272 -13.72 -19.76 14.50
CA ALA A 272 -14.19 -19.32 13.19
C ALA A 272 -14.34 -20.50 12.21
N ALA A 273 -13.41 -21.45 12.23
CA ALA A 273 -13.49 -22.67 11.41
C ALA A 273 -14.69 -23.54 11.80
N GLY A 274 -14.92 -23.75 13.10
CA GLY A 274 -16.12 -24.45 13.57
C GLY A 274 -17.40 -23.74 13.17
N LEU A 275 -17.47 -22.42 13.40
CA LEU A 275 -18.65 -21.62 13.03
C LEU A 275 -18.91 -21.68 11.52
N ALA A 276 -17.86 -21.55 10.71
CA ALA A 276 -17.93 -21.72 9.26
C ALA A 276 -18.48 -23.11 8.90
N SER A 277 -17.93 -24.19 9.47
CA SER A 277 -18.39 -25.54 9.18
C SER A 277 -19.87 -25.78 9.53
N GLY A 278 -20.32 -25.32 10.70
CA GLY A 278 -21.73 -25.44 11.09
C GLY A 278 -22.66 -24.63 10.18
N THR A 279 -22.29 -23.39 9.86
CA THR A 279 -23.10 -22.53 8.98
C THR A 279 -23.15 -23.06 7.54
N PHE A 280 -22.04 -23.56 6.99
CA PHE A 280 -22.02 -24.20 5.67
C PHE A 280 -22.86 -25.48 5.64
N ALA A 281 -22.84 -26.29 6.72
CA ALA A 281 -23.70 -27.46 6.83
C ALA A 281 -25.18 -27.08 6.70
N LEU A 282 -25.64 -26.06 7.45
CA LEU A 282 -27.01 -25.54 7.36
C LEU A 282 -27.32 -24.99 5.97
N MET A 283 -26.40 -24.20 5.39
CA MET A 283 -26.57 -23.58 4.07
C MET A 283 -26.74 -24.62 2.96
N LEU A 284 -26.11 -25.79 3.11
CA LEU A 284 -26.19 -26.90 2.16
C LEU A 284 -27.30 -27.90 2.50
N GLY A 285 -28.24 -27.52 3.38
CA GLY A 285 -29.46 -28.28 3.65
C GLY A 285 -29.32 -29.35 4.73
N SER A 286 -28.26 -29.33 5.54
CA SER A 286 -28.13 -30.23 6.69
C SER A 286 -29.01 -29.79 7.85
N SER A 287 -29.39 -30.74 8.70
CA SER A 287 -30.19 -30.46 9.89
C SER A 287 -29.38 -29.72 10.96
N VAL A 288 -30.08 -29.05 11.90
CA VAL A 288 -29.43 -28.32 13.01
C VAL A 288 -28.50 -29.21 13.85
N PRO A 289 -28.88 -30.46 14.22
CA PRO A 289 -27.97 -31.35 14.94
C PRO A 289 -26.71 -31.71 14.14
N GLU A 290 -26.84 -31.95 12.83
CA GLU A 290 -25.70 -32.21 11.95
C GLU A 290 -24.78 -30.98 11.83
N ALA A 291 -25.34 -29.78 11.81
CA ALA A 291 -24.57 -28.54 11.81
C ALA A 291 -23.81 -28.29 13.11
N VAL A 292 -24.40 -28.63 14.27
CA VAL A 292 -23.71 -28.58 15.56
C VAL A 292 -22.56 -29.58 15.59
N ALA A 293 -22.77 -30.80 15.08
CA ALA A 293 -21.68 -31.77 14.95
C ALA A 293 -20.59 -31.27 13.99
N ALA A 294 -20.97 -30.72 12.83
CA ALA A 294 -20.05 -30.11 11.87
C ALA A 294 -19.23 -28.97 12.49
N PHE A 295 -19.81 -28.18 13.40
CA PHE A 295 -19.09 -27.15 14.14
C PHE A 295 -17.93 -27.73 14.95
N PHE A 296 -18.18 -28.78 15.73
CA PHE A 296 -17.13 -29.41 16.54
C PHE A 296 -16.09 -30.13 15.69
N ILE A 297 -16.52 -30.82 14.62
CA ILE A 297 -15.62 -31.47 13.67
C ILE A 297 -14.72 -30.42 12.99
N GLY A 298 -15.30 -29.32 12.50
CA GLY A 298 -14.55 -28.21 11.88
C GLY A 298 -13.57 -27.57 12.85
N PHE A 299 -13.98 -27.33 14.10
CA PHE A 299 -13.12 -26.79 15.15
C PHE A 299 -11.90 -27.70 15.41
N LEU A 300 -12.13 -28.99 15.65
CA LEU A 300 -11.09 -29.97 15.98
C LEU A 300 -10.15 -30.23 14.79
N SER A 301 -10.70 -30.36 13.58
CA SER A 301 -9.91 -30.51 12.36
C SER A 301 -9.05 -29.29 12.09
N TYR A 302 -9.52 -28.09 12.43
CA TYR A 302 -8.69 -26.89 12.29
C TYR A 302 -7.58 -26.79 13.35
N VAL A 303 -7.76 -27.37 14.54
CA VAL A 303 -6.65 -27.54 15.51
C VAL A 303 -5.52 -28.35 14.88
N TRP A 304 -5.85 -29.43 14.13
CA TRP A 304 -4.86 -30.19 13.36
C TRP A 304 -4.17 -29.33 12.30
N VAL A 305 -4.92 -28.55 11.52
CA VAL A 305 -4.33 -27.66 10.49
C VAL A 305 -3.31 -26.70 11.11
N LEU A 306 -3.64 -26.09 12.26
CA LEU A 306 -2.73 -25.19 12.98
C LEU A 306 -1.50 -25.91 13.55
N PHE A 307 -1.69 -27.13 14.07
CA PHE A 307 -0.60 -27.96 14.57
C PHE A 307 0.37 -28.36 13.44
N ALA A 308 -0.17 -28.86 12.33
CA ALA A 308 0.59 -29.28 11.16
C ALA A 308 1.35 -28.10 10.53
N GLY A 309 0.73 -26.92 10.47
CA GLY A 309 1.39 -25.68 10.03
C GLY A 309 2.54 -25.25 10.95
N LYS A 310 2.39 -25.37 12.27
CA LYS A 310 3.48 -25.07 13.23
C LYS A 310 4.70 -25.97 13.02
N HIS A 311 4.48 -27.21 12.60
CA HIS A 311 5.54 -28.19 12.35
C HIS A 311 6.02 -28.23 10.89
N ASN A 312 5.59 -27.28 10.04
CA ASN A 312 5.94 -27.20 8.62
C ASN A 312 5.68 -28.51 7.86
N LEU A 313 4.61 -29.23 8.20
CA LEU A 313 4.21 -30.43 7.46
C LEU A 313 3.77 -30.05 6.04
N SER A 314 3.98 -30.96 5.09
CA SER A 314 3.60 -30.72 3.70
C SER A 314 2.08 -30.62 3.53
N LYS A 315 1.62 -29.85 2.54
CA LYS A 315 0.18 -29.73 2.21
C LYS A 315 -0.50 -31.10 2.00
N ILE A 316 0.25 -32.09 1.49
CA ILE A 316 -0.23 -33.46 1.29
C ILE A 316 -0.62 -34.08 2.64
N ILE A 317 0.30 -34.07 3.61
CA ILE A 317 0.08 -34.67 4.93
C ILE A 317 -1.05 -33.93 5.68
N VAL A 318 -1.03 -32.59 5.63
CA VAL A 318 -2.05 -31.75 6.28
C VAL A 318 -3.46 -32.17 5.83
N ASN A 319 -3.66 -32.32 4.52
CA ASN A 319 -4.99 -32.58 3.95
C ASN A 319 -5.42 -34.05 4.04
N ILE A 320 -4.51 -35.01 3.83
CA ILE A 320 -4.83 -36.44 4.01
C ILE A 320 -5.21 -36.72 5.47
N VAL A 321 -4.36 -36.32 6.42
CA VAL A 321 -4.63 -36.57 7.85
C VAL A 321 -5.82 -35.75 8.33
N GLY A 322 -6.02 -34.53 7.83
CA GLY A 322 -7.21 -33.75 8.15
C GLY A 322 -8.49 -34.43 7.64
N GLY A 323 -8.47 -35.02 6.43
CA GLY A 323 -9.57 -35.86 5.93
C GLY A 323 -9.86 -37.07 6.84
N VAL A 324 -8.81 -37.77 7.29
CA VAL A 324 -8.94 -38.87 8.26
C VAL A 324 -9.57 -38.40 9.57
N ILE A 325 -9.06 -37.32 10.16
CA ILE A 325 -9.57 -36.77 11.43
C ILE A 325 -11.05 -36.37 11.28
N MET A 326 -11.41 -35.67 10.20
CA MET A 326 -12.80 -35.28 9.94
C MET A 326 -13.72 -36.49 9.89
N THR A 327 -13.37 -37.52 9.11
CA THR A 327 -14.21 -38.71 8.94
C THR A 327 -14.29 -39.54 10.22
N VAL A 328 -13.19 -39.72 10.97
CA VAL A 328 -13.20 -40.41 12.27
C VAL A 328 -14.11 -39.69 13.26
N LEU A 329 -14.02 -38.37 13.34
CA LEU A 329 -14.89 -37.58 14.22
C LEU A 329 -16.35 -37.68 13.78
N ALA A 330 -16.65 -37.58 12.49
CA ALA A 330 -18.02 -37.72 11.97
C ALA A 330 -18.61 -39.10 12.32
N LEU A 331 -17.85 -40.17 12.14
CA LEU A 331 -18.25 -41.52 12.53
C LEU A 331 -18.46 -41.64 14.05
N ALA A 332 -17.59 -41.04 14.86
CA ALA A 332 -17.74 -41.04 16.30
C ALA A 332 -19.04 -40.33 16.74
N PHE A 333 -19.38 -39.19 16.12
CA PHE A 333 -20.63 -38.47 16.37
C PHE A 333 -21.88 -39.28 16.02
N MET A 334 -21.84 -40.12 14.98
CA MET A 334 -22.97 -41.01 14.64
C MET A 334 -23.26 -42.06 15.71
N HIS A 335 -22.23 -42.51 16.44
CA HIS A 335 -22.36 -43.57 17.45
C HIS A 335 -22.66 -43.05 18.86
N ILE A 336 -22.89 -41.75 19.03
CA ILE A 336 -23.27 -41.18 20.33
C ILE A 336 -24.76 -41.47 20.59
N PRO A 337 -25.12 -42.28 21.61
CA PRO A 337 -26.48 -42.79 21.81
C PRO A 337 -27.51 -41.74 22.21
N PHE A 338 -27.09 -40.52 22.57
CA PHE A 338 -27.96 -39.42 23.00
C PHE A 338 -28.27 -38.40 21.90
N LEU A 339 -27.68 -38.55 20.71
CA LEU A 339 -27.92 -37.64 19.57
C LEU A 339 -29.02 -38.20 18.64
N PRO A 340 -29.79 -37.33 17.96
CA PRO A 340 -30.70 -37.78 16.91
C PRO A 340 -29.92 -38.47 15.79
N ILE A 341 -30.60 -39.22 14.92
CA ILE A 341 -29.95 -39.93 13.80
C ILE A 341 -29.24 -38.90 12.90
N LEU A 342 -27.92 -38.82 13.01
CA LEU A 342 -27.08 -37.92 12.23
C LEU A 342 -26.64 -38.62 10.95
N LYS A 343 -26.78 -37.95 9.79
CA LYS A 343 -26.25 -38.46 8.54
C LYS A 343 -24.78 -38.03 8.38
N LEU A 344 -23.94 -38.99 8.00
CA LEU A 344 -22.52 -38.75 7.72
C LEU A 344 -22.32 -37.64 6.69
N ASP A 345 -23.09 -37.69 5.59
CA ASP A 345 -22.97 -36.76 4.47
C ASP A 345 -23.21 -35.30 4.91
N GLY A 346 -24.25 -35.04 5.72
CA GLY A 346 -24.58 -33.70 6.20
C GLY A 346 -23.49 -33.09 7.08
N MET A 347 -22.90 -33.91 7.97
CA MET A 347 -21.79 -33.47 8.82
C MET A 347 -20.51 -33.20 8.03
N MET A 348 -20.16 -34.08 7.08
CA MET A 348 -18.93 -33.97 6.31
C MET A 348 -18.94 -32.77 5.35
N VAL A 349 -20.08 -32.51 4.69
CA VAL A 349 -20.20 -31.40 3.72
C VAL A 349 -19.83 -30.05 4.33
N GLY A 350 -20.26 -29.76 5.57
CA GLY A 350 -19.86 -28.54 6.27
C GLY A 350 -18.45 -28.61 6.87
N ALA A 351 -18.07 -29.75 7.45
CA ALA A 351 -16.77 -29.93 8.11
C ALA A 351 -15.58 -29.77 7.16
N ILE A 352 -15.73 -30.17 5.88
CA ILE A 352 -14.66 -30.12 4.87
C ILE A 352 -14.38 -28.67 4.39
N MET A 353 -15.35 -27.76 4.49
CA MET A 353 -15.26 -26.41 3.89
C MET A 353 -14.04 -25.58 4.29
N PRO A 354 -13.60 -25.53 5.57
CA PRO A 354 -12.40 -24.77 5.94
C PRO A 354 -11.10 -25.29 5.31
N MET A 355 -11.09 -26.53 4.82
CA MET A 355 -9.94 -27.15 4.16
C MET A 355 -9.99 -27.06 2.64
N ILE A 356 -11.14 -26.71 2.06
CA ILE A 356 -11.30 -26.56 0.62
C ILE A 356 -10.52 -25.33 0.14
N PRO A 357 -9.73 -25.44 -0.94
CA PRO A 357 -8.97 -24.33 -1.50
C PRO A 357 -9.85 -23.38 -2.32
N GLY A 358 -10.97 -22.91 -1.76
CA GLY A 358 -12.01 -22.18 -2.49
C GLY A 358 -11.51 -20.89 -3.14
N VAL A 359 -10.70 -20.10 -2.42
CA VAL A 359 -10.10 -18.86 -2.95
C VAL A 359 -9.16 -19.16 -4.12
N ALA A 360 -8.30 -20.18 -3.99
CA ALA A 360 -7.38 -20.56 -5.06
C ALA A 360 -8.13 -21.07 -6.30
N PHE A 361 -9.19 -21.85 -6.10
CA PHE A 361 -10.04 -22.36 -7.17
C PHE A 361 -10.78 -21.24 -7.93
N VAL A 362 -11.41 -20.30 -7.20
CA VAL A 362 -12.10 -19.15 -7.82
C VAL A 362 -11.11 -18.25 -8.55
N ASN A 363 -9.97 -17.95 -7.93
CA ASN A 363 -8.92 -17.16 -8.59
C ASN A 363 -8.38 -17.85 -9.84
N ALA A 364 -8.23 -19.18 -9.82
CA ALA A 364 -7.79 -19.93 -10.99
C ALA A 364 -8.77 -19.80 -12.18
N ILE A 365 -10.08 -19.91 -11.92
CA ILE A 365 -11.10 -19.72 -12.97
C ILE A 365 -11.05 -18.30 -13.52
N ARG A 366 -10.92 -17.31 -12.64
CA ARG A 366 -10.83 -15.90 -13.04
C ARG A 366 -9.60 -15.63 -13.90
N ASP A 367 -8.42 -16.09 -13.45
CA ASP A 367 -7.16 -15.91 -14.19
C ASP A 367 -7.25 -16.54 -15.59
N ILE A 368 -7.90 -17.72 -15.73
CA ILE A 368 -8.18 -18.35 -17.04
C ILE A 368 -9.13 -17.50 -17.89
N ALA A 369 -10.19 -16.95 -17.29
CA ALA A 369 -11.16 -16.11 -17.99
C ALA A 369 -10.54 -14.80 -18.51
N ASP A 370 -9.59 -14.25 -17.75
CA ASP A 370 -8.80 -13.06 -18.09
C ASP A 370 -7.61 -13.41 -19.01
N THR A 371 -7.57 -14.63 -19.58
CA THR A 371 -6.55 -15.15 -20.52
C THR A 371 -5.14 -15.35 -19.96
N ASP A 372 -4.94 -15.23 -18.64
CA ASP A 372 -3.71 -15.66 -17.95
C ASP A 372 -3.78 -17.17 -17.64
N PHE A 373 -3.62 -17.97 -18.70
CA PHE A 373 -3.70 -19.42 -18.62
C PHE A 373 -2.59 -20.03 -17.74
N LEU A 374 -1.40 -19.44 -17.71
CA LEU A 374 -0.28 -20.01 -16.97
C LEU A 374 -0.53 -19.93 -15.46
N SER A 375 -0.87 -18.74 -14.96
CA SER A 375 -1.21 -18.56 -13.55
C SER A 375 -2.45 -19.36 -13.17
N GLY A 376 -3.48 -19.33 -14.02
CA GLY A 376 -4.72 -20.05 -13.81
C GLY A 376 -4.53 -21.57 -13.70
N LEU A 377 -3.77 -22.18 -14.61
CA LEU A 377 -3.50 -23.63 -14.59
C LEU A 377 -2.70 -24.04 -13.35
N VAL A 378 -1.69 -23.27 -12.95
CA VAL A 378 -0.88 -23.57 -11.76
C VAL A 378 -1.76 -23.58 -10.50
N ARG A 379 -2.60 -22.56 -10.32
CA ARG A 379 -3.53 -22.47 -9.18
C ARG A 379 -4.61 -23.54 -9.23
N MET A 380 -5.12 -23.86 -10.42
CA MET A 380 -6.11 -24.92 -10.61
C MET A 380 -5.56 -26.27 -10.20
N ILE A 381 -4.33 -26.61 -10.61
CA ILE A 381 -3.68 -27.87 -10.23
C ILE A 381 -3.45 -27.93 -8.71
N ASP A 382 -2.96 -26.86 -8.08
CA ASP A 382 -2.79 -26.81 -6.61
C ASP A 382 -4.13 -27.04 -5.88
N ALA A 383 -5.22 -26.44 -6.37
CA ALA A 383 -6.55 -26.63 -5.81
C ALA A 383 -7.10 -28.06 -6.00
N LEU A 384 -6.99 -28.62 -7.22
CA LEU A 384 -7.43 -29.98 -7.54
C LEU A 384 -6.67 -31.03 -6.72
N LEU A 385 -5.36 -30.86 -6.53
CA LEU A 385 -4.56 -31.74 -5.70
C LEU A 385 -5.04 -31.77 -4.24
N VAL A 386 -5.43 -30.63 -3.68
CA VAL A 386 -5.99 -30.59 -2.31
C VAL A 386 -7.30 -31.38 -2.22
N PHE A 387 -8.20 -31.27 -3.21
CA PHE A 387 -9.41 -32.10 -3.25
C PHE A 387 -9.09 -33.60 -3.28
N VAL A 388 -8.10 -34.01 -4.09
CA VAL A 388 -7.65 -35.41 -4.15
C VAL A 388 -7.09 -35.87 -2.80
N TYR A 389 -6.27 -35.05 -2.13
CA TYR A 389 -5.71 -35.40 -0.82
C TYR A 389 -6.77 -35.60 0.26
N ILE A 390 -7.78 -34.72 0.30
CA ILE A 390 -8.91 -34.87 1.22
C ILE A 390 -9.69 -36.15 0.89
N ALA A 391 -9.99 -36.39 -0.39
CA ALA A 391 -10.70 -37.58 -0.83
C ALA A 391 -9.98 -38.89 -0.47
N ILE A 392 -8.64 -38.92 -0.57
CA ILE A 392 -7.83 -40.06 -0.13
C ILE A 392 -8.01 -40.30 1.37
N GLY A 393 -7.89 -39.26 2.21
CA GLY A 393 -8.04 -39.38 3.66
C GLY A 393 -9.42 -39.88 4.08
N VAL A 394 -10.47 -39.32 3.48
CA VAL A 394 -11.86 -39.73 3.71
C VAL A 394 -12.08 -41.17 3.22
N GLY A 395 -11.66 -41.49 2.00
CA GLY A 395 -11.86 -42.80 1.38
C GLY A 395 -11.15 -43.94 2.11
N VAL A 396 -9.91 -43.73 2.55
CA VAL A 396 -9.16 -44.72 3.38
C VAL A 396 -9.91 -44.99 4.68
N THR A 397 -10.38 -43.94 5.35
CA THR A 397 -11.10 -44.06 6.64
C THR A 397 -12.42 -44.82 6.48
N LEU A 398 -13.23 -44.46 5.48
CA LEU A 398 -14.49 -45.14 5.21
C LEU A 398 -14.28 -46.60 4.77
N SER A 399 -13.25 -46.89 3.98
CA SER A 399 -12.91 -48.26 3.57
C SER A 399 -12.55 -49.14 4.77
N ILE A 400 -11.72 -48.63 5.69
CA ILE A 400 -11.37 -49.32 6.94
C ILE A 400 -12.62 -49.55 7.78
N TYR A 401 -13.43 -48.52 8.00
CA TYR A 401 -14.67 -48.61 8.78
C TYR A 401 -15.64 -49.65 8.19
N ASN A 402 -15.88 -49.62 6.88
CA ASN A 402 -16.76 -50.55 6.19
C ASN A 402 -16.22 -51.98 6.23
N THR A 403 -14.89 -52.18 6.19
CA THR A 403 -14.30 -53.53 6.33
C THR A 403 -14.47 -54.07 7.76
N MET A 404 -14.31 -53.21 8.77
CA MET A 404 -14.47 -53.59 10.17
C MET A 404 -15.95 -53.85 10.55
N MET A 405 -16.88 -53.03 10.08
CA MET A 405 -18.32 -53.16 10.37
C MET A 405 -19.03 -54.14 9.41
N GLY A 406 -18.61 -54.20 8.15
CA GLY A 406 -19.13 -55.10 7.12
C GLY A 406 -18.61 -56.54 7.21
N GLY A 407 -17.63 -56.82 8.07
CA GLY A 407 -17.31 -58.17 8.52
C GLY A 407 -18.28 -58.74 9.56
N ILE A 408 -19.16 -57.89 10.13
CA ILE A 408 -20.13 -58.26 11.19
C ILE A 408 -21.57 -58.29 10.65
N LEU A 409 -21.84 -57.69 9.49
CA LEU A 409 -23.14 -57.69 8.81
C LEU A 409 -22.95 -58.14 7.35
N ARG A 410 -22.76 -59.45 7.17
CA ARG A 410 -22.92 -60.11 5.87
C ARG A 410 -24.27 -60.82 5.82
#